data_AF-A0A9D5MJR0-F1
#
_entry.id   AF-A0A9D5MJR0-F1
#
_cell.length_a   1.000
_cell.length_b   1.000
_cell.length_c   1.000
_cell.angle_alpha   90.00
_cell.angle_beta   90.00
_cell.angle_gamma   90.00
#
_symmetry.space_group_name_H-M   'P 1'
#
loop_
_entity.id
_entity.type
_entity.pdbx_description
1 polymer ?
#
loop_
_entity_poly.entity_id
_entity_poly.type
_entity_poly.pdbx_seq_one_letter_code
_entity_poly.pdbx_strand_id
1 'polypeptide(L)'
;MKRFAVLLMVVLFGCGCAAEGLDYASMTTDELIEMRNAITEEMNARYSGDILTEGKYVEGVDIKAGTYVLTALKIYEGEKYVFVATIDANGEPIENGYVKSVGESFTVRVDEGCTLSIFKGECGITRLSNSFMP
;
A
#
# COMPACT_ATOMS: atom_id res chain seq x y z
N MET A 1 9.28 52.43 1.57
CA MET A 1 8.62 51.32 2.31
C MET A 1 7.18 51.01 1.87
N LYS A 2 6.38 51.94 1.32
CA LYS A 2 4.99 51.65 0.89
C LYS A 2 4.82 50.82 -0.39
N ARG A 3 5.81 50.81 -1.30
CA ARG A 3 5.74 50.05 -2.57
C ARG A 3 6.01 48.54 -2.43
N PHE A 4 6.74 48.14 -1.39
CA PHE A 4 7.03 46.72 -1.10
C PHE A 4 5.84 45.99 -0.46
N ALA A 5 5.01 46.69 0.31
CA ALA A 5 3.83 46.11 0.95
C ALA A 5 2.73 45.74 -0.07
N VAL A 6 2.59 46.51 -1.15
CA VAL A 6 1.58 46.24 -2.19
C VAL A 6 1.94 45.02 -3.02
N LEU A 7 3.24 44.81 -3.28
CA LEU A 7 3.74 43.65 -4.05
C LEU A 7 3.58 42.33 -3.26
N LEU A 8 3.73 42.37 -1.94
CA LEU A 8 3.50 41.22 -1.07
C LEU A 8 2.00 40.84 -0.97
N MET A 9 1.11 41.83 -1.08
CA MET A 9 -0.34 41.62 -0.94
C MET A 9 -0.98 41.04 -2.21
N VAL A 10 -0.44 41.36 -3.41
CA VAL A 10 -0.93 40.81 -4.69
C VAL A 10 -0.56 39.33 -4.87
N VAL A 11 0.56 38.88 -4.29
CA VAL A 11 0.98 37.47 -4.35
C VAL A 11 0.12 36.56 -3.45
N LEU A 12 -0.46 37.11 -2.37
CA LEU A 12 -1.28 36.34 -1.42
C LEU A 12 -2.73 36.08 -1.89
N PHE A 13 -3.19 36.73 -2.97
CA PHE A 13 -4.54 36.53 -3.52
C PHE A 13 -4.58 35.65 -4.78
N GLY A 14 -3.45 35.03 -5.16
CA GLY A 14 -3.28 34.38 -6.47
C GLY A 14 -3.46 32.87 -6.55
N CYS A 15 -3.47 32.10 -5.45
CA CYS A 15 -3.82 30.66 -5.52
C CYS A 15 -5.21 30.43 -4.97
N GLY A 16 -6.21 30.95 -5.67
CA GLY A 16 -7.50 30.27 -5.76
C GLY A 16 -7.32 29.05 -6.66
N CYS A 17 -6.52 28.09 -6.20
CA CYS A 17 -6.48 26.77 -6.79
C CYS A 17 -7.83 26.13 -6.44
N ALA A 18 -8.86 26.45 -7.22
CA ALA A 18 -10.09 25.69 -7.25
C ALA A 18 -9.67 24.28 -7.61
N ALA A 19 -9.63 23.39 -6.62
CA ALA A 19 -9.72 21.98 -6.88
C ALA A 19 -11.13 21.79 -7.45
N GLU A 20 -11.29 21.99 -8.75
CA GLU A 20 -12.43 21.44 -9.47
C GLU A 20 -12.39 19.95 -9.17
N GLY A 21 -13.31 19.51 -8.31
CA GLY A 21 -13.41 18.11 -7.94
C GLY A 21 -13.62 17.33 -9.22
N LEU A 22 -12.81 16.29 -9.43
CA LEU A 22 -13.02 15.35 -10.52
C LEU A 22 -14.46 14.83 -10.39
N ASP A 23 -15.29 15.09 -11.41
CA ASP A 23 -16.68 14.65 -11.42
C ASP A 23 -16.75 13.17 -11.80
N TYR A 24 -16.56 12.31 -10.79
CA TYR A 24 -16.67 10.87 -10.96
C TYR A 24 -18.09 10.38 -11.24
N ALA A 25 -19.11 11.23 -11.02
CA ALA A 25 -20.51 10.84 -11.18
C ALA A 25 -20.97 10.89 -12.65
N SER A 26 -20.28 11.66 -13.50
CA SER A 26 -20.55 11.71 -14.95
C SER A 26 -19.73 10.72 -15.76
N MET A 27 -18.72 10.08 -15.17
CA MET A 27 -17.94 9.04 -15.81
C MET A 27 -18.74 7.74 -15.94
N THR A 28 -18.57 7.07 -17.08
CA THR A 28 -19.11 5.72 -17.29
C THR A 28 -18.38 4.69 -16.42
N THR A 29 -19.03 3.55 -16.18
CA THR A 29 -18.41 2.43 -15.45
C THR A 29 -17.12 1.96 -16.11
N ASP A 30 -17.06 1.96 -17.45
CA ASP A 30 -15.88 1.51 -18.20
C ASP A 30 -14.72 2.48 -18.04
N GLU A 31 -14.96 3.79 -18.12
CA GLU A 31 -13.94 4.82 -17.87
C GLU A 31 -13.42 4.77 -16.42
N LEU A 32 -14.29 4.49 -15.45
CA LEU A 32 -13.89 4.30 -14.05
C LEU A 32 -13.02 3.04 -13.87
N ILE A 33 -13.31 1.97 -14.60
CA ILE A 33 -12.51 0.73 -14.60
C ILE A 33 -11.13 0.99 -15.22
N GLU A 34 -11.07 1.67 -16.36
CA GLU A 34 -9.81 2.04 -17.02
C GLU A 34 -8.96 2.92 -16.11
N MET A 35 -9.56 3.93 -15.49
CA MET A 35 -8.85 4.80 -14.55
C MET A 35 -8.31 4.02 -13.34
N ARG A 36 -9.09 3.11 -12.76
CA ARG A 36 -8.64 2.24 -11.67
C ARG A 36 -7.45 1.37 -12.09
N ASN A 37 -7.51 0.80 -13.29
CA ASN A 37 -6.44 -0.04 -13.81
C ASN A 37 -5.17 0.78 -14.04
N ALA A 38 -5.27 1.98 -14.62
CA ALA A 38 -4.14 2.89 -14.80
C ALA A 38 -3.51 3.32 -13.47
N ILE A 39 -4.33 3.62 -12.45
CA ILE A 39 -3.84 3.92 -11.09
C ILE A 39 -3.10 2.71 -10.50
N THR A 40 -3.65 1.51 -10.68
CA THR A 40 -3.04 0.26 -10.21
C THR A 40 -1.68 0.03 -10.87
N GLU A 41 -1.58 0.21 -12.18
CA GLU A 41 -0.33 0.08 -12.93
C GLU A 41 0.72 1.11 -12.48
N GLU A 42 0.33 2.38 -12.35
CA GLU A 42 1.22 3.44 -11.86
C GLU A 42 1.70 3.18 -10.42
N MET A 43 0.80 2.70 -9.55
CA MET A 43 1.16 2.36 -8.18
C MET A 43 2.18 1.22 -8.15
N ASN A 44 1.95 0.16 -8.93
CA ASN A 44 2.86 -0.98 -9.03
C ASN A 44 4.19 -0.58 -9.66
N ALA A 45 4.19 0.29 -10.68
CA ALA A 45 5.40 0.81 -11.31
C ALA A 45 6.25 1.67 -10.36
N ARG A 46 5.61 2.34 -9.40
CA ARG A 46 6.29 3.16 -8.38
C ARG A 46 6.72 2.37 -7.15
N TYR A 47 6.25 1.14 -6.98
CA TYR A 47 6.66 0.30 -5.87
C TYR A 47 8.10 -0.16 -6.07
N SER A 48 8.99 0.18 -5.14
CA SER A 48 10.42 -0.12 -5.23
C SER A 48 10.90 -1.16 -4.20
N GLY A 49 9.98 -1.77 -3.46
CA GLY A 49 10.29 -2.80 -2.47
C GLY A 49 10.27 -4.21 -3.06
N ASP A 50 10.48 -5.20 -2.20
CA ASP A 50 10.37 -6.60 -2.58
C ASP A 50 8.89 -6.97 -2.77
N ILE A 51 8.60 -7.78 -3.78
CA ILE A 51 7.26 -8.27 -4.09
C ILE A 51 7.18 -9.73 -3.68
N LEU A 52 6.23 -10.05 -2.80
CA LEU A 52 5.90 -11.40 -2.38
C LEU A 52 4.68 -11.87 -3.16
N THR A 53 4.84 -12.95 -3.92
CA THR A 53 3.75 -13.69 -4.54
C THR A 53 3.15 -14.69 -3.55
N GLU A 54 2.08 -15.37 -3.95
CA GLU A 54 1.55 -16.53 -3.23
C GLU A 54 2.67 -17.52 -2.89
N GLY A 55 2.72 -17.94 -1.62
CA GLY A 55 3.80 -18.76 -1.11
C GLY A 55 4.02 -18.66 0.40
N LYS A 56 5.00 -19.42 0.88
CA LYS A 56 5.46 -19.44 2.27
C LYS A 56 6.87 -18.88 2.33
N TYR A 57 7.08 -17.95 3.25
CA TYR A 57 8.34 -17.23 3.46
C TYR A 57 8.81 -17.46 4.89
N VAL A 58 9.88 -18.23 5.03
CA VAL A 58 10.38 -18.70 6.32
C VAL A 58 11.34 -17.69 6.91
N GLU A 59 11.17 -17.40 8.21
CA GLU A 59 12.08 -16.52 8.94
C GLU A 59 13.52 -17.10 8.96
N GLY A 60 14.51 -16.25 8.75
CA GLY A 60 15.92 -16.62 8.69
C GLY A 60 16.38 -17.19 7.34
N VAL A 61 15.45 -17.53 6.44
CA VAL A 61 15.73 -18.02 5.08
C VAL A 61 15.31 -16.99 4.04
N ASP A 62 14.02 -16.69 3.98
CA ASP A 62 13.42 -15.82 2.97
C ASP A 62 13.25 -14.39 3.50
N ILE A 63 12.88 -14.26 4.78
CA ILE A 63 12.61 -12.98 5.44
C ILE A 63 13.25 -12.96 6.84
N LYS A 64 13.51 -11.77 7.38
CA LYS A 64 14.02 -11.63 8.76
C LYS A 64 12.88 -11.47 9.75
N ALA A 65 13.06 -11.85 11.01
CA ALA A 65 12.11 -11.50 12.06
C ALA A 65 11.91 -9.96 12.16
N GLY A 66 10.68 -9.51 12.38
CA GLY A 66 10.35 -8.11 12.55
C GLY A 66 8.92 -7.76 12.13
N THR A 67 8.64 -6.46 12.13
CA THR A 67 7.34 -5.92 11.74
C THR A 67 7.40 -5.40 10.31
N TYR A 68 6.39 -5.73 9.52
CA TYR A 68 6.30 -5.39 8.11
C TYR A 68 4.97 -4.72 7.81
N VAL A 69 4.98 -3.76 6.89
CA VAL A 69 3.79 -3.29 6.19
C VAL A 69 3.72 -4.05 4.88
N LEU A 70 2.60 -4.74 4.68
CA LEU A 70 2.27 -5.44 3.45
C LEU A 70 1.22 -4.64 2.69
N THR A 71 1.53 -4.28 1.45
CA THR A 71 0.65 -3.51 0.56
C THR A 71 0.17 -4.42 -0.56
N ALA A 72 -1.14 -4.54 -0.76
CA ALA A 72 -1.67 -5.32 -1.88
C ALA A 72 -1.30 -4.67 -3.21
N LEU A 73 -0.58 -5.37 -4.08
CA LEU A 73 -0.22 -4.90 -5.43
C LEU A 73 -1.12 -5.53 -6.49
N LYS A 74 -1.65 -6.73 -6.21
CA LYS A 74 -2.54 -7.44 -7.13
C LYS A 74 -3.49 -8.39 -6.40
N ILE A 75 -4.76 -8.34 -6.80
CA ILE A 75 -5.79 -9.33 -6.44
C ILE A 75 -6.09 -10.11 -7.71
N TYR A 76 -5.95 -11.44 -7.67
CA TYR A 76 -6.19 -12.29 -8.84
C TYR A 76 -7.67 -12.33 -9.24
N GLU A 77 -7.94 -12.57 -10.52
CA GLU A 77 -9.32 -12.67 -11.03
C GLU A 77 -10.11 -13.76 -10.31
N GLY A 78 -11.34 -13.44 -9.92
CA GLY A 78 -12.19 -14.33 -9.12
C GLY A 78 -11.97 -14.23 -7.60
N GLU A 79 -10.92 -13.54 -7.15
CA GLU A 79 -10.66 -13.31 -5.74
C GLU A 79 -11.19 -11.95 -5.26
N LYS A 80 -11.61 -11.90 -3.99
CA LYS A 80 -12.15 -10.68 -3.37
C LYS A 80 -11.14 -9.97 -2.46
N TYR A 81 -10.06 -10.65 -2.10
CA TYR A 81 -9.07 -10.16 -1.15
C TYR A 81 -7.74 -10.87 -1.31
N VAL A 82 -6.66 -10.20 -0.92
CA VAL A 82 -5.40 -10.86 -0.57
C VAL A 82 -5.49 -11.32 0.89
N PHE A 83 -5.13 -12.58 1.14
CA PHE A 83 -5.08 -13.17 2.48
C PHE A 83 -3.66 -13.52 2.85
N VAL A 84 -3.27 -13.11 4.06
CA VAL A 84 -1.94 -13.33 4.59
C VAL A 84 -2.03 -13.77 6.04
N ALA A 85 -1.15 -14.68 6.43
CA ALA A 85 -1.01 -15.08 7.83
C ALA A 85 0.45 -15.20 8.24
N THR A 86 0.75 -14.84 9.49
CA THR A 86 1.95 -15.33 10.17
C THR A 86 1.59 -16.63 10.88
N ILE A 87 2.36 -17.69 10.62
CA ILE A 87 2.14 -19.04 11.13
C ILE A 87 3.26 -19.42 12.09
N ASP A 88 2.93 -19.98 13.25
CA ASP A 88 3.89 -20.46 14.24
C ASP A 88 4.58 -21.78 13.84
N ALA A 89 5.52 -22.24 14.65
CA ALA A 89 6.25 -23.48 14.42
C ALA A 89 5.35 -24.75 14.47
N ASN A 90 4.16 -24.67 15.06
CA ASN A 90 3.19 -25.76 15.13
C ASN A 90 2.24 -25.78 13.91
N GLY A 91 2.32 -24.76 13.03
CA GLY A 91 1.44 -24.61 11.88
C GLY A 91 0.15 -23.84 12.18
N GLU A 92 0.03 -23.23 13.35
CA GLU A 92 -1.14 -22.46 13.76
C GLU A 92 -0.98 -20.98 13.36
N PRO A 93 -2.03 -20.34 12.80
CA PRO A 93 -1.97 -18.92 12.46
C PRO A 93 -1.94 -18.06 13.73
N ILE A 94 -0.91 -17.24 13.89
CA ILE A 94 -0.74 -16.28 14.99
C ILE A 94 -1.51 -14.98 14.68
N GLU A 95 -1.32 -14.47 13.46
CA GLU A 95 -1.89 -13.21 12.99
C GLU A 95 -2.36 -13.36 11.56
N ASN A 96 -3.49 -12.73 11.22
CA ASN A 96 -4.13 -12.81 9.92
C ASN A 96 -4.46 -11.41 9.40
N GLY A 97 -4.24 -11.18 8.10
CA GLY A 97 -4.57 -9.95 7.40
C GLY A 97 -5.40 -10.21 6.16
N TYR A 98 -6.36 -9.32 5.90
CA TYR A 98 -7.19 -9.33 4.70
C TYR A 98 -7.22 -7.93 4.11
N VAL A 99 -6.90 -7.82 2.83
CA VAL A 99 -6.90 -6.56 2.07
C VAL A 99 -7.79 -6.74 0.86
N LYS A 100 -8.75 -5.83 0.68
CA LYS A 100 -9.85 -5.96 -0.29
C LYS A 100 -9.63 -5.16 -1.56
N SER A 101 -8.69 -4.22 -1.51
CA SER A 101 -8.38 -3.34 -2.63
C SER A 101 -6.88 -3.26 -2.83
N VAL A 102 -6.46 -3.18 -4.08
CA VAL A 102 -5.06 -2.87 -4.43
C VAL A 102 -4.68 -1.50 -3.84
N GLY A 103 -3.49 -1.42 -3.25
CA GLY A 103 -2.98 -0.26 -2.52
C GLY A 103 -3.32 -0.23 -1.03
N GLU A 104 -4.32 -1.00 -0.57
CA GLU A 104 -4.54 -1.17 0.86
C GLU A 104 -3.34 -1.86 1.50
N SER A 105 -3.04 -1.45 2.73
CA SER A 105 -1.91 -1.97 3.49
C SER A 105 -2.33 -2.44 4.87
N PHE A 106 -1.64 -3.46 5.38
CA PHE A 106 -1.80 -3.95 6.73
C PHE A 106 -0.43 -4.28 7.33
N THR A 107 -0.34 -4.23 8.65
CA THR A 107 0.90 -4.52 9.37
C THR A 107 0.87 -5.95 9.86
N VAL A 108 1.98 -6.67 9.72
CA VAL A 108 2.17 -8.00 10.31
C VAL A 108 3.45 -8.05 11.11
N ARG A 109 3.45 -8.88 12.15
CA ARG A 109 4.66 -9.25 12.86
C ARG A 109 5.06 -10.67 12.49
N VAL A 110 6.34 -10.85 12.19
CA VAL A 110 6.98 -12.16 11.98
C VAL A 110 8.01 -12.33 13.11
N ASP A 111 7.69 -13.17 14.07
CA ASP A 111 8.62 -13.53 15.16
C ASP A 111 9.59 -14.64 14.72
N GLU A 112 10.67 -14.83 15.48
CA GLU A 112 11.66 -15.89 15.20
C GLU A 112 10.99 -17.27 15.13
N GLY A 113 11.36 -18.05 14.12
CA GLY A 113 10.78 -19.38 13.88
C GLY A 113 9.37 -19.38 13.29
N CYS A 114 8.79 -18.22 12.97
CA CYS A 114 7.50 -18.12 12.29
C CYS A 114 7.66 -18.10 10.75
N THR A 115 6.56 -18.35 10.05
CA THR A 115 6.49 -18.27 8.57
C THR A 115 5.42 -17.28 8.16
N LEU A 116 5.75 -16.37 7.24
CA LEU A 116 4.76 -15.52 6.58
C LEU A 116 4.20 -16.26 5.38
N SER A 117 2.88 -16.42 5.30
CA SER A 117 2.21 -17.08 4.18
C SER A 117 1.31 -16.10 3.45
N ILE A 118 1.55 -15.93 2.16
CA ILE A 118 0.66 -15.23 1.24
C ILE A 118 -0.19 -16.30 0.55
N PHE A 119 -1.50 -16.30 0.78
CA PHE A 119 -2.38 -17.34 0.25
C PHE A 119 -2.99 -16.98 -1.10
N LYS A 120 -3.15 -15.68 -1.38
CA LYS A 120 -3.83 -15.19 -2.60
C LYS A 120 -3.30 -13.82 -2.98
N GLY A 121 -2.99 -13.62 -4.27
CA GLY A 121 -2.52 -12.36 -4.83
C GLY A 121 -1.05 -12.04 -4.57
N GLU A 122 -0.68 -10.78 -4.73
CA GLU A 122 0.69 -10.29 -4.62
C GLU A 122 0.77 -9.10 -3.66
N CYS A 123 1.75 -9.11 -2.76
CA CYS A 123 1.99 -8.05 -1.79
C CYS A 123 3.39 -7.47 -1.92
N GLY A 124 3.49 -6.14 -1.93
CA GLY A 124 4.74 -5.47 -1.62
C GLY A 124 5.03 -5.58 -0.13
N ILE A 125 6.27 -5.89 0.24
CA ILE A 125 6.72 -5.95 1.63
C ILE A 125 7.71 -4.83 1.98
N THR A 126 7.38 -4.07 3.02
CA THR A 126 8.25 -3.02 3.55
C THR A 126 8.49 -3.26 5.03
N ARG A 127 9.76 -3.46 5.42
CA ARG A 127 10.12 -3.62 6.84
C ARG A 127 9.99 -2.28 7.56
N LEU A 128 9.25 -2.26 8.66
CA LEU A 128 9.27 -1.12 9.56
C LEU A 128 10.56 -1.17 10.37
N SER A 129 11.51 -0.30 10.05
CA SER A 129 12.59 0.01 10.98
C SER A 129 12.00 0.82 12.14
N ASN A 130 12.37 0.49 13.38
CA ASN A 130 12.07 1.31 14.57
C ASN A 130 12.85 2.65 14.57
N SER A 131 12.99 3.31 13.42
CA SER A 131 13.61 4.62 13.26
C SER A 131 12.59 5.72 13.53
N PHE A 132 11.97 5.68 14.71
CA PHE A 132 11.39 6.85 15.36
C PHE A 132 11.76 6.78 16.84
N MET A 133 12.99 7.18 17.12
CA MET A 133 13.38 7.68 18.43
C MET A 133 14.12 8.99 18.17
N PRO A 134 13.52 10.17 18.49
CA PRO A 134 14.29 11.41 18.56
C PRO A 134 15.33 11.35 19.68
#